data_AF-A0A0S8IV92-F1
#
_entry.id   AF-A0A0S8IV92-F1
#
_cell.length_a   1.000
_cell.length_b   1.000
_cell.length_c   1.000
_cell.angle_alpha   90.00
_cell.angle_beta   90.00
_cell.angle_gamma   90.00
#
_symmetry.space_group_name_H-M   'P 1'
#
loop_
_entity.id
_entity.type
_entity.pdbx_description
1 polymer ?
#
loop_
_entity_poly.entity_id
_entity_poly.type
_entity_poly.pdbx_seq_one_letter_code
_entity_poly.pdbx_strand_id
1 'polypeptide(L)'
;MEDQNQNKKVDERISEEMRFKYIGFDVYPNKAKEFWRSKEEKRKYLEEAKQKSSESAVAERDHSLVRAVVFSKVDRMVLTITSFLLTVSLFVPWFSIRGEAFHSQVIGLGFFLKLGALFGYAPLSGPLFSVFVVLVSLTILFSFVAGLMSLLAIYKKHSDVESYLTNLKKKLQLNWIPLVLWVAVIIISTIGMPTPFADALNVGGFGDSFNVANFFALASFGVWLSLPCVIINCVKISDL
;
A
#
# COMPACT_ATOMS: atom_id res chain seq x y z
N MET A 1 5.78 20.58 -72.58
CA MET A 1 6.11 21.00 -71.21
C MET A 1 4.87 20.70 -70.38
N GLU A 2 4.68 19.43 -70.05
CA GLU A 2 5.17 18.80 -68.79
C GLU A 2 4.27 19.16 -67.62
N ASP A 3 3.33 18.26 -67.33
CA ASP A 3 3.27 17.47 -66.08
C ASP A 3 1.82 17.25 -65.65
N GLN A 4 1.24 16.14 -66.13
CA GLN A 4 0.02 15.58 -65.57
C GLN A 4 0.37 14.35 -64.75
N ASN A 5 0.78 14.61 -63.50
CA ASN A 5 1.03 13.63 -62.47
C ASN A 5 -0.30 13.01 -62.00
N GLN A 6 -0.75 11.96 -62.68
CA GLN A 6 -1.89 11.16 -62.26
C GLN A 6 -1.50 10.30 -61.06
N ASN A 7 -1.86 10.80 -59.88
CA ASN A 7 -1.85 10.10 -58.60
C ASN A 7 -2.82 8.91 -58.64
N LYS A 8 -2.34 7.76 -59.13
CA LYS A 8 -3.10 6.50 -59.16
C LYS A 8 -3.06 5.90 -57.76
N LYS A 9 -4.07 6.21 -56.93
CA LYS A 9 -4.35 5.46 -55.69
C LYS A 9 -4.52 3.98 -56.05
N VAL A 10 -3.50 3.18 -55.74
CA VAL A 10 -3.59 1.73 -55.78
C VAL A 10 -4.47 1.33 -54.61
N ASP A 11 -5.74 1.07 -54.90
CA ASP A 11 -6.66 0.44 -53.97
C ASP A 11 -6.28 -1.05 -53.92
N GLU A 12 -5.18 -1.34 -53.22
CA GLU A 12 -4.65 -2.68 -53.01
C GLU A 12 -5.59 -3.41 -52.04
N ARG A 13 -6.71 -3.90 -52.59
CA ARG A 13 -7.58 -4.84 -51.88
C ARG A 13 -6.71 -6.05 -51.55
N ILE A 14 -6.40 -6.20 -50.26
CA ILE A 14 -5.68 -7.35 -49.69
C ILE A 14 -6.37 -8.62 -50.23
N SER A 15 -5.66 -9.40 -51.05
CA SER A 15 -6.20 -10.65 -51.59
C SER A 15 -6.53 -11.60 -50.44
N GLU A 16 -7.54 -12.45 -50.59
CA GLU A 16 -7.91 -13.42 -49.56
C GLU A 16 -6.73 -14.30 -49.11
N GLU A 17 -5.78 -14.58 -50.02
CA GLU A 17 -4.55 -15.31 -49.72
C GLU A 17 -3.60 -14.54 -48.79
N MET A 18 -3.50 -13.21 -48.91
CA MET A 18 -2.69 -12.38 -48.02
C MET A 18 -3.32 -12.23 -46.63
N ARG A 19 -4.61 -12.54 -46.48
CA ARG A 19 -5.33 -12.47 -45.20
C ARG A 19 -4.86 -13.53 -44.18
N PHE A 20 -4.20 -14.59 -44.64
CA PHE A 20 -3.74 -15.70 -43.78
C PHE A 20 -2.25 -15.64 -43.47
N LYS A 21 -1.53 -14.65 -43.99
CA LYS A 21 -0.10 -14.43 -43.74
C LYS A 21 0.08 -13.49 -42.54
N TYR A 22 -0.38 -13.91 -41.37
CA TYR A 22 -0.13 -13.18 -40.12
C TYR A 22 1.26 -13.55 -39.59
N ILE A 23 2.15 -12.54 -39.56
CA ILE A 23 3.37 -12.47 -38.73
C ILE A 23 4.04 -13.83 -38.48
N GLY A 24 4.70 -14.38 -39.49
CA GLY A 24 5.64 -15.51 -39.32
C GLY A 24 5.04 -16.90 -39.10
N PHE A 25 3.72 -17.10 -39.19
CA PHE A 25 3.10 -18.43 -39.10
C PHE A 25 2.25 -18.73 -40.33
N ASP A 26 2.53 -19.86 -40.99
CA ASP A 26 1.68 -20.41 -42.05
C ASP A 26 0.40 -20.97 -41.44
N VAL A 27 -0.68 -20.18 -41.46
CA VAL A 27 -1.99 -20.61 -41.01
C VAL A 27 -2.65 -21.43 -42.12
N TYR A 28 -2.65 -22.76 -41.98
CA TYR A 28 -3.36 -23.64 -42.91
C TYR A 28 -4.88 -23.57 -42.64
N PRO A 29 -5.70 -23.04 -43.57
CA PRO A 29 -7.15 -22.85 -43.35
C PRO A 29 -7.96 -24.17 -43.42
N ASN A 30 -7.34 -25.27 -43.84
CA ASN A 30 -7.94 -26.59 -43.88
C ASN A 30 -7.58 -27.40 -42.61
N LYS A 31 -8.36 -28.45 -42.31
CA LYS A 31 -8.05 -29.38 -41.21
C LYS A 31 -6.57 -29.72 -41.22
N ALA A 32 -5.88 -29.39 -40.13
CA ALA A 32 -4.45 -29.65 -39.98
C ALA A 32 -4.16 -31.08 -40.43
N LYS A 33 -3.19 -31.26 -41.33
CA LYS A 33 -2.71 -32.60 -41.70
C LYS A 33 -2.39 -33.35 -40.42
N GLU A 34 -2.75 -34.63 -40.34
CA GLU A 34 -2.42 -35.45 -39.18
C GLU A 34 -0.90 -35.38 -38.98
N PHE A 35 -0.49 -34.80 -37.85
CA PHE A 35 0.91 -34.60 -37.50
C PHE A 35 1.63 -35.93 -37.25
N TRP A 36 0.86 -36.95 -36.85
CA TRP A 36 1.36 -38.27 -36.47
C TRP A 36 1.53 -39.16 -37.70
N ARG A 37 2.66 -39.85 -37.79
CA ARG A 37 2.93 -40.79 -38.89
C ARG A 37 2.13 -42.09 -38.72
N SER A 38 1.72 -42.42 -37.50
CA SER A 38 0.89 -43.59 -37.20
C SER A 38 -0.04 -43.38 -36.00
N LYS A 39 -1.09 -44.21 -35.91
CA LYS A 39 -2.00 -44.23 -34.74
C LYS A 39 -1.29 -44.66 -33.45
N GLU A 40 -0.23 -45.46 -33.57
CA GLU A 40 0.56 -45.96 -32.45
C GLU A 40 1.46 -44.86 -31.85
N GLU A 41 2.06 -44.03 -32.70
CA GLU A 41 2.86 -42.88 -32.28
C GLU A 41 2.01 -41.88 -31.47
N LYS A 42 0.79 -41.60 -31.95
CA LYS A 42 -0.18 -40.77 -31.24
C LYS A 42 -0.53 -41.36 -29.86
N ARG A 43 -0.73 -42.67 -29.76
CA ARG A 43 -1.10 -43.31 -28.49
C ARG A 43 0.04 -43.25 -27.49
N LYS A 44 1.27 -43.55 -27.94
CA LYS A 44 2.48 -43.48 -27.11
C LYS A 44 2.72 -42.06 -26.59
N TYR A 45 2.58 -41.05 -27.45
CA TYR A 45 2.71 -39.66 -27.04
C TYR A 45 1.64 -39.24 -26.02
N LEU A 46 0.38 -39.68 -26.20
CA LEU A 46 -0.69 -39.40 -25.25
C LEU A 46 -0.49 -40.09 -23.90
N GLU A 47 0.06 -41.29 -23.88
CA GLU A 47 0.41 -42.01 -22.65
C GLU A 47 1.58 -41.32 -21.93
N GLU A 48 2.65 -40.97 -22.65
CA GLU A 48 3.78 -40.20 -22.11
C GLU A 48 3.35 -38.81 -21.61
N ALA A 49 2.46 -38.12 -22.33
CA ALA A 49 1.94 -36.82 -21.92
C ALA A 49 1.06 -36.92 -20.67
N LYS A 50 0.24 -37.98 -20.54
CA LYS A 50 -0.54 -38.22 -19.32
C LYS A 50 0.37 -38.48 -18.13
N GLN A 51 1.41 -39.32 -18.30
CA GLN A 51 2.36 -39.66 -17.26
C GLN A 51 3.20 -38.45 -16.83
N LYS A 52 3.72 -37.67 -17.79
CA LYS A 52 4.43 -36.40 -17.52
C LYS A 52 3.50 -35.33 -16.94
N SER A 53 2.21 -35.31 -17.30
CA SER A 53 1.26 -34.38 -16.70
C SER A 53 0.98 -34.69 -15.23
N SER A 54 0.96 -35.96 -14.84
CA SER A 54 0.75 -36.33 -13.44
C SER A 54 1.97 -36.04 -12.55
N GLU A 55 3.19 -36.11 -13.09
CA GLU A 55 4.42 -35.91 -12.31
C GLU A 55 4.97 -34.48 -12.38
N SER A 56 4.83 -33.77 -13.51
CA SER A 56 5.46 -32.45 -13.73
C SER A 56 4.48 -31.30 -14.00
N ALA A 57 3.22 -31.54 -14.39
CA ALA A 57 2.31 -30.43 -14.69
C ALA A 57 1.80 -29.67 -13.45
N VAL A 58 2.03 -30.17 -12.24
CA VAL A 58 1.82 -29.41 -11.00
C VAL A 58 3.05 -28.55 -10.70
N ALA A 59 4.26 -29.11 -10.77
CA ALA A 59 5.49 -28.40 -10.43
C ALA A 59 5.91 -27.35 -11.47
N GLU A 60 5.77 -27.61 -12.77
CA GLU A 60 6.20 -26.65 -13.82
C GLU A 60 5.17 -25.54 -14.06
N ARG A 61 3.88 -25.76 -13.76
CA ARG A 61 2.86 -24.69 -13.81
C ARG A 61 3.04 -23.69 -12.67
N ASP A 62 3.50 -24.14 -11.50
CA ASP A 62 3.84 -23.26 -10.38
C ASP A 62 5.10 -22.40 -10.67
N HIS A 63 5.91 -22.79 -11.68
CA HIS A 63 7.10 -22.08 -12.12
C HIS A 63 6.97 -21.37 -13.47
N SER A 64 5.75 -21.25 -14.02
CA SER A 64 5.51 -20.29 -15.11
C SER A 64 5.69 -18.87 -14.56
N LEU A 65 6.91 -18.36 -14.71
CA LEU A 65 7.42 -17.03 -14.34
C LEU A 65 6.61 -15.85 -14.90
N VAL A 66 5.51 -16.10 -15.61
CA VAL A 66 4.79 -15.07 -16.35
C VAL A 66 3.85 -14.25 -15.46
N ARG A 67 3.34 -14.70 -14.30
CA ARG A 67 2.55 -13.79 -13.42
C ARG A 67 2.09 -14.21 -12.02
N ALA A 68 2.62 -15.24 -11.37
CA ALA A 68 2.24 -15.46 -9.97
C ALA A 68 3.09 -14.57 -9.07
N VAL A 69 2.61 -13.36 -8.74
CA VAL A 69 3.10 -12.64 -7.55
C VAL A 69 2.67 -13.46 -6.34
N VAL A 70 3.48 -14.47 -6.00
CA VAL A 70 3.22 -15.32 -4.84
C VAL A 70 3.51 -14.47 -3.62
N PHE A 71 2.47 -13.86 -3.07
CA PHE A 71 2.55 -13.11 -1.82
C PHE A 71 3.09 -14.03 -0.73
N SER A 72 4.33 -13.79 -0.30
CA SER A 72 5.06 -14.76 0.52
C SER A 72 4.42 -14.89 1.91
N LYS A 73 4.57 -16.06 2.54
CA LYS A 73 4.11 -16.25 3.94
C LYS A 73 4.77 -15.26 4.90
N VAL A 74 6.00 -14.85 4.60
CA VAL A 74 6.76 -13.86 5.38
C VAL A 74 6.15 -12.48 5.20
N ASP A 75 5.84 -12.06 3.98
CA ASP A 75 5.20 -10.76 3.73
C ASP A 75 3.83 -10.69 4.41
N ARG A 76 3.07 -11.78 4.36
CA ARG A 76 1.81 -11.90 5.10
C ARG A 76 2.00 -11.75 6.60
N MET A 77 3.00 -12.42 7.17
CA MET A 77 3.29 -12.34 8.60
C MET A 77 3.71 -10.91 9.00
N VAL A 78 4.60 -10.29 8.23
CA VAL A 78 5.06 -8.90 8.44
C VAL A 78 3.87 -7.95 8.40
N LEU A 79 3.05 -7.99 7.34
CA LEU A 79 1.87 -7.14 7.21
C LEU A 79 0.85 -7.37 8.34
N THR A 80 0.66 -8.62 8.78
CA THR A 80 -0.21 -8.91 9.92
C THR A 80 0.32 -8.25 11.19
N ILE A 81 1.61 -8.41 11.49
CA ILE A 81 2.22 -7.85 12.70
C ILE A 81 2.15 -6.32 12.68
N THR A 82 2.59 -5.67 11.59
CA THR A 82 2.59 -4.21 11.49
C THR A 82 1.18 -3.62 11.51
N SER A 83 0.21 -4.26 10.85
CA SER A 83 -1.18 -3.82 10.88
C SER A 83 -1.82 -4.00 12.26
N PHE A 84 -1.49 -5.08 12.96
CA PHE A 84 -1.91 -5.30 14.34
C PHE A 84 -1.31 -4.25 15.28
N LEU A 85 -0.01 -3.97 15.19
CA LEU A 85 0.65 -2.93 15.97
C LEU A 85 0.06 -1.54 15.68
N LEU A 86 -0.30 -1.24 14.43
CA LEU A 86 -1.03 0.00 14.10
C LEU A 86 -2.39 0.09 14.78
N THR A 87 -3.16 -1.00 14.81
CA THR A 87 -4.45 -1.04 15.50
C THR A 87 -4.28 -0.87 17.00
N VAL A 88 -3.32 -1.57 17.60
CA VAL A 88 -3.00 -1.47 19.04
C VAL A 88 -2.44 -0.09 19.39
N SER A 89 -1.82 0.62 18.43
CA SER A 89 -1.25 1.95 18.67
C SER A 89 -2.26 2.94 19.25
N LEU A 90 -3.56 2.82 18.93
CA LEU A 90 -4.62 3.67 19.49
C LEU A 90 -4.71 3.59 21.03
N PHE A 91 -4.35 2.45 21.61
CA PHE A 91 -4.52 2.12 23.02
C PHE A 91 -3.23 2.27 23.84
N VAL A 92 -2.10 2.60 23.20
CA VAL A 92 -0.83 2.87 23.91
C VAL A 92 -0.59 4.38 24.04
N PRO A 93 0.28 4.82 24.96
CA PRO A 93 0.65 6.23 25.10
C PRO A 93 1.25 6.81 23.82
N TRP A 94 0.62 7.85 23.26
CA TRP A 94 1.15 8.62 22.12
C TRP A 94 2.02 9.77 22.58
N PHE A 95 1.64 10.41 23.67
CA PHE A 95 2.39 11.54 24.24
C PHE A 95 2.72 11.30 25.70
N SER A 96 3.92 11.68 26.12
CA SER A 96 4.36 11.72 27.51
C SER A 96 4.69 13.16 27.88
N ILE A 97 3.96 13.69 28.84
CA ILE A 97 4.16 15.03 29.37
C ILE A 97 4.82 14.86 30.74
N ARG A 98 6.04 15.40 30.89
CA ARG A 98 6.78 15.44 32.17
C ARG A 98 6.88 16.89 32.64
N GLY A 99 6.18 17.22 33.71
CA GLY A 99 6.50 18.38 34.53
C GLY A 99 7.41 18.00 35.69
N GLU A 100 7.87 18.98 36.46
CA GLU A 100 8.75 18.74 37.62
C GLU A 100 8.10 17.85 38.69
N ALA A 101 6.78 17.96 38.86
CA ALA A 101 6.02 17.24 39.90
C ALA A 101 5.00 16.23 39.36
N PHE A 102 4.83 16.11 38.03
CA PHE A 102 3.85 15.20 37.46
C PHE A 102 4.32 14.56 36.15
N HIS A 103 3.95 13.30 35.96
CA HIS A 103 4.13 12.57 34.71
C HIS A 103 2.77 12.11 34.23
N SER A 104 2.35 12.59 33.06
CA SER A 104 1.07 12.26 32.45
C SER A 104 1.29 11.65 31.08
N GLN A 105 0.61 10.54 30.81
CA GLN A 105 0.63 9.88 29.52
C GLN A 105 -0.73 10.03 28.85
N VAL A 106 -0.72 10.41 27.58
CA VAL A 106 -1.92 10.54 26.76
C VAL A 106 -1.93 9.40 25.76
N ILE A 107 -2.84 8.45 25.98
CA ILE A 107 -3.14 7.36 25.04
C ILE A 107 -3.85 7.94 23.81
N GLY A 108 -3.72 7.31 22.64
CA GLY A 108 -4.33 7.77 21.39
C GLY A 108 -5.84 8.02 21.51
N LEU A 109 -6.59 7.09 22.12
CA LEU A 109 -8.02 7.29 22.41
C LEU A 109 -8.25 8.47 23.39
N GLY A 110 -7.40 8.58 24.42
CA GLY A 110 -7.45 9.68 25.38
C GLY A 110 -7.18 11.05 24.77
N PHE A 111 -6.41 11.10 23.67
CA PHE A 111 -6.18 12.34 22.91
C PHE A 111 -7.48 12.89 22.35
N PHE A 112 -8.34 12.04 21.77
CA PHE A 112 -9.65 12.45 21.25
C PHE A 112 -10.58 12.99 22.33
N LEU A 113 -10.61 12.33 23.50
CA LEU A 113 -11.41 12.79 24.65
C LEU A 113 -10.95 14.16 25.16
N LYS A 114 -9.67 14.49 24.97
CA LYS A 114 -9.07 15.77 25.37
C LYS A 114 -9.07 16.83 24.26
N LEU A 115 -9.63 16.56 23.08
CA LEU A 115 -9.60 17.52 21.97
C LEU A 115 -10.23 18.86 22.32
N GLY A 116 -11.39 18.85 22.98
CA GLY A 116 -12.05 20.09 23.40
C GLY A 116 -11.15 20.95 24.31
N ALA A 117 -10.46 20.30 25.26
CA ALA A 117 -9.49 20.99 26.12
C ALA A 117 -8.29 21.50 25.31
N LEU A 118 -7.74 20.71 24.39
CA LEU A 118 -6.63 21.10 23.52
C LEU A 118 -6.98 22.32 22.65
N PHE A 119 -8.17 22.35 22.04
CA PHE A 119 -8.63 23.51 21.28
C PHE A 119 -8.87 24.74 22.16
N GLY A 120 -9.13 24.58 23.46
CA GLY A 120 -9.17 25.69 24.41
C GLY A 120 -7.86 26.48 24.49
N TYR A 121 -6.73 25.87 24.15
CA TYR A 121 -5.41 26.53 24.11
C TYR A 121 -5.06 27.16 22.75
N ALA A 122 -5.92 27.01 21.75
CA ALA A 122 -5.72 27.59 20.42
C ALA A 122 -5.57 29.13 20.42
N PRO A 123 -6.37 29.91 21.19
CA PRO A 123 -6.21 31.37 21.21
C PRO A 123 -4.86 31.82 21.76
N LEU A 124 -4.25 31.01 22.64
CA LEU A 124 -2.96 31.31 23.26
C LEU A 124 -1.79 30.94 22.32
N SER A 125 -1.91 29.80 21.62
CA SER A 125 -0.80 29.22 20.83
C SER A 125 -0.88 29.57 19.34
N GLY A 126 -1.93 30.29 18.94
CA GLY A 126 -2.19 30.68 17.55
C GLY A 126 -2.84 29.59 16.70
N PRO A 127 -3.27 29.93 15.47
CA PRO A 127 -4.01 29.02 14.60
C PRO A 127 -3.20 27.82 14.13
N LEU A 128 -1.86 27.92 14.04
CA LEU A 128 -0.99 26.80 13.66
C LEU A 128 -1.09 25.64 14.66
N PHE A 129 -1.26 25.94 15.96
CA PHE A 129 -1.45 24.91 16.97
C PHE A 129 -2.73 24.11 16.76
N SER A 130 -3.84 24.79 16.42
CA SER A 130 -5.09 24.11 16.07
C SER A 130 -4.91 23.16 14.88
N VAL A 131 -4.24 23.62 13.82
CA VAL A 131 -3.95 22.79 12.64
C VAL A 131 -3.09 21.59 13.03
N PHE A 132 -2.07 21.81 13.86
CA PHE A 132 -1.22 20.73 14.37
C PHE A 132 -2.03 19.68 15.16
N VAL A 133 -2.88 20.11 16.10
CA VAL A 133 -3.75 19.22 16.88
C VAL A 133 -4.69 18.43 15.97
N VAL A 134 -5.28 19.06 14.95
CA VAL A 134 -6.11 18.38 13.95
C VAL A 134 -5.30 17.33 13.18
N LEU A 135 -4.12 17.69 12.66
CA LEU A 135 -3.28 16.76 11.91
C LEU A 135 -2.84 15.56 12.73
N VAL A 136 -2.45 15.77 13.99
CA VAL A 136 -2.13 14.68 14.93
C VAL A 136 -3.36 13.80 15.16
N SER A 137 -4.53 14.38 15.40
CA SER A 137 -5.79 13.64 15.57
C SER A 137 -6.09 12.75 14.36
N LEU A 138 -6.00 13.32 13.15
CA LEU A 138 -6.21 12.60 11.92
C LEU A 138 -5.16 11.50 11.74
N THR A 139 -3.90 11.76 12.09
CA THR A 139 -2.82 10.77 12.03
C THR A 139 -3.13 9.56 12.91
N ILE A 140 -3.55 9.78 14.16
CA ILE A 140 -3.94 8.71 15.09
C ILE A 140 -5.12 7.91 14.52
N LEU A 141 -6.17 8.62 14.07
CA LEU A 141 -7.38 7.99 13.55
C LEU A 141 -7.10 7.17 12.30
N PHE A 142 -6.42 7.73 11.31
CA PHE A 142 -6.11 7.05 10.06
C PHE A 142 -5.08 5.94 10.23
N SER A 143 -4.16 6.02 11.20
CA SER A 143 -3.26 4.91 11.54
C SER A 143 -4.05 3.71 12.06
N PHE A 144 -5.00 3.95 12.96
CA PHE A 144 -5.89 2.90 13.48
C PHE A 144 -6.74 2.26 12.37
N VAL A 145 -7.42 3.09 11.57
CA VAL A 145 -8.28 2.63 10.48
C VAL A 145 -7.46 1.88 9.42
N ALA A 146 -6.27 2.37 9.07
CA ALA A 146 -5.39 1.69 8.12
C ALA A 146 -4.94 0.32 8.64
N GLY A 147 -4.54 0.21 9.92
CA GLY A 147 -4.21 -1.07 10.55
C GLY A 147 -5.39 -2.06 10.52
N LEU A 148 -6.58 -1.61 10.93
CA LEU A 148 -7.78 -2.45 10.96
C LEU A 148 -8.19 -2.92 9.55
N MET A 149 -8.21 -2.02 8.58
CA MET A 149 -8.56 -2.35 7.20
C MET A 149 -7.55 -3.28 6.54
N SER A 150 -6.26 -3.13 6.86
CA SER A 150 -5.20 -4.01 6.37
C SER A 150 -5.34 -5.41 6.97
N LEU A 151 -5.59 -5.54 8.28
CA LEU A 151 -5.88 -6.82 8.91
C LEU A 151 -7.09 -7.52 8.31
N LEU A 152 -8.21 -6.80 8.15
CA LEU A 152 -9.42 -7.35 7.54
C LEU A 152 -9.16 -7.81 6.10
N ALA A 153 -8.35 -7.08 5.32
CA ALA A 153 -8.00 -7.47 3.96
C ALA A 153 -7.15 -8.75 3.91
N ILE A 154 -6.18 -8.90 4.83
CA ILE A 154 -5.28 -10.07 4.89
C ILE A 154 -6.03 -11.37 5.20
N TYR A 155 -7.07 -11.31 6.03
CA TYR A 155 -7.83 -12.48 6.47
C TYR A 155 -9.14 -12.69 5.71
N LYS A 156 -9.53 -11.77 4.82
CA LYS A 156 -10.72 -11.95 3.99
C LYS A 156 -10.50 -13.11 3.01
N LYS A 157 -11.40 -14.10 3.09
CA LYS A 157 -11.41 -15.24 2.16
C LYS A 157 -11.82 -14.76 0.77
N HIS A 158 -10.97 -15.02 -0.21
CA HIS A 158 -11.24 -14.78 -1.62
C HIS A 158 -11.10 -16.10 -2.39
N SER A 159 -11.97 -16.32 -3.37
CA SER A 159 -11.97 -17.53 -4.21
C SER A 159 -10.84 -17.55 -5.22
N ASP A 160 -10.35 -16.37 -5.60
CA ASP A 160 -9.34 -16.17 -6.63
C ASP A 160 -8.18 -15.31 -6.09
N VAL A 161 -6.96 -15.66 -6.50
CA VAL A 161 -5.70 -15.04 -6.04
C VAL A 161 -5.55 -13.63 -6.59
N GLU A 162 -5.90 -13.39 -7.86
CA GLU A 162 -5.81 -12.05 -8.45
C GLU A 162 -6.77 -11.07 -7.76
N SER A 163 -8.00 -11.54 -7.51
CA SER A 163 -9.00 -10.81 -6.74
C SER A 163 -8.54 -10.53 -5.30
N TYR A 164 -7.83 -11.46 -4.66
CA TYR A 164 -7.22 -11.25 -3.34
C TYR A 164 -6.18 -10.13 -3.37
N LEU A 165 -5.19 -10.21 -4.27
CA LEU A 165 -4.09 -9.25 -4.36
C LEU A 165 -4.58 -7.84 -4.71
N THR A 166 -5.53 -7.74 -5.64
CA THR A 166 -6.11 -6.44 -6.03
C THR A 166 -6.84 -5.78 -4.86
N ASN A 167 -7.62 -6.56 -4.10
CA ASN A 167 -8.30 -6.06 -2.91
C ASN A 167 -7.31 -5.67 -1.81
N LEU A 168 -6.29 -6.50 -1.57
CA LEU A 168 -5.25 -6.23 -0.58
C LEU A 168 -4.50 -4.93 -0.92
N LYS A 169 -4.05 -4.76 -2.16
CA LYS A 169 -3.38 -3.54 -2.65
C LYS A 169 -4.23 -2.30 -2.44
N LYS A 170 -5.51 -2.34 -2.84
CA LYS A 170 -6.45 -1.22 -2.65
C LYS A 170 -6.64 -0.84 -1.18
N LYS A 171 -6.65 -1.82 -0.27
CA LYS A 171 -6.79 -1.55 1.17
C LYS A 171 -5.50 -1.07 1.81
N LEU A 172 -4.36 -1.62 1.39
CA LEU A 172 -3.06 -1.16 1.87
C LEU A 172 -2.74 0.26 1.38
N GLN A 173 -3.21 0.69 0.20
CA GLN A 173 -3.11 2.09 -0.27
C GLN A 173 -3.61 3.12 0.74
N LEU A 174 -4.50 2.73 1.67
CA LEU A 174 -4.95 3.61 2.75
C LEU A 174 -3.82 4.03 3.70
N ASN A 175 -2.73 3.25 3.82
CA ASN A 175 -1.56 3.58 4.65
C ASN A 175 -0.80 4.83 4.13
N TRP A 176 -0.98 5.23 2.87
CA TRP A 176 -0.41 6.49 2.38
C TRP A 176 -1.00 7.72 3.07
N ILE A 177 -2.26 7.67 3.50
CA ILE A 177 -2.92 8.79 4.18
C ILE A 177 -2.22 9.13 5.51
N PRO A 178 -2.09 8.21 6.49
CA PRO A 178 -1.38 8.53 7.72
C PRO A 178 0.09 8.86 7.50
N LEU A 179 0.75 8.32 6.45
CA LEU A 179 2.12 8.69 6.11
C LEU A 179 2.23 10.17 5.69
N VAL A 180 1.35 10.63 4.80
CA VAL A 180 1.32 12.04 4.37
C VAL A 180 0.98 12.97 5.54
N LEU A 181 0.04 12.56 6.39
CA LEU A 181 -0.29 13.31 7.61
C LEU A 181 0.90 13.41 8.57
N TRP A 182 1.65 12.32 8.75
CA TRP A 182 2.90 12.31 9.51
C TRP A 182 3.93 13.31 8.99
N VAL A 183 4.15 13.32 7.67
CA VAL A 183 5.04 14.29 7.02
C VAL A 183 4.55 15.72 7.25
N ALA A 184 3.24 15.97 7.14
CA ALA A 184 2.65 17.29 7.41
C ALA A 184 2.83 17.74 8.87
N VAL A 185 2.66 16.83 9.84
CA VAL A 185 2.91 17.10 11.27
C VAL A 185 4.37 17.53 11.48
N ILE A 186 5.33 16.82 10.87
CA ILE A 186 6.75 17.15 10.97
C ILE A 186 7.01 18.53 10.35
N ILE A 187 6.51 18.80 9.15
CA ILE A 187 6.69 20.10 8.48
C ILE A 187 6.14 21.23 9.34
N ILE A 188 4.91 21.13 9.85
CA ILE A 188 4.34 22.18 10.71
C ILE A 188 5.16 22.35 12.00
N SER A 189 5.66 21.26 12.58
CA SER A 189 6.50 21.34 13.79
C SER A 189 7.83 22.06 13.55
N THR A 190 8.32 22.18 12.30
CA THR A 190 9.54 22.96 12.01
C THR A 190 9.32 24.47 12.01
N ILE A 191 8.09 24.95 11.84
CA ILE A 191 7.78 26.39 11.80
C ILE A 191 7.97 27.04 13.17
N GLY A 192 7.79 26.28 14.26
CA GLY A 192 7.79 26.81 15.62
C GLY A 192 6.44 27.43 15.96
N MET A 193 5.80 26.94 17.02
CA MET A 193 4.56 27.52 17.54
C MET A 193 4.81 28.07 18.94
N PRO A 194 4.31 29.26 19.31
CA PRO A 194 4.50 29.77 20.66
C PRO A 194 3.89 28.79 21.69
N THR A 195 4.55 28.65 22.84
CA THR A 195 4.23 27.67 23.90
C THR A 195 3.59 28.25 25.17
N PRO A 196 2.71 29.28 25.14
CA PRO A 196 2.04 29.71 26.37
C PRO A 196 1.14 28.61 26.98
N PHE A 197 0.78 27.58 26.18
CA PHE A 197 0.12 26.38 26.69
C PHE A 197 1.04 25.52 27.57
N ALA A 198 2.35 25.51 27.35
CA ALA A 198 3.30 24.75 28.16
C ALA A 198 3.33 25.29 29.58
N ASP A 199 3.40 26.63 29.72
CA ASP A 199 3.31 27.31 31.00
C ASP A 199 1.94 27.07 31.66
N ALA A 200 0.85 27.15 30.88
CA ALA A 200 -0.50 26.87 31.38
C ALA A 200 -0.70 25.42 31.87
N LEU A 201 0.05 24.47 31.30
CA LEU A 201 0.07 23.07 31.71
C LEU A 201 1.17 22.78 32.75
N ASN A 202 1.93 23.80 33.17
CA ASN A 202 3.07 23.70 34.08
C ASN A 202 4.11 22.66 33.60
N VAL A 203 4.30 22.57 32.28
CA VAL A 203 5.28 21.67 31.66
C VAL A 203 6.54 22.49 31.39
N GLY A 204 7.49 22.41 32.32
CA GLY A 204 8.80 22.99 32.13
C GLY A 204 9.55 22.35 30.95
N GLY A 205 10.43 23.13 30.31
CA GLY A 205 11.44 22.60 29.40
C GLY A 205 11.16 22.69 27.90
N PHE A 206 10.03 23.27 27.45
CA PHE A 206 9.77 23.47 26.01
C PHE A 206 10.37 24.74 25.41
N GLY A 207 10.95 25.62 26.23
CA GLY A 207 11.42 26.94 25.78
C GLY A 207 10.27 27.79 25.23
N ASP A 208 10.63 28.87 24.52
CA ASP A 208 9.67 29.87 24.02
C ASP A 208 8.84 29.40 22.81
N SER A 209 9.25 28.30 22.16
CA SER A 209 8.55 27.77 20.98
C SER A 209 8.57 26.25 20.90
N PHE A 210 7.43 25.69 20.50
CA PHE A 210 7.21 24.29 20.18
C PHE A 210 7.76 23.99 18.78
N ASN A 211 8.86 23.24 18.73
CA ASN A 211 9.49 22.82 17.49
C ASN A 211 9.47 21.28 17.32
N VAL A 212 10.10 20.78 16.25
CA VAL A 212 10.21 19.34 15.97
C VAL A 212 10.90 18.55 17.09
N ALA A 213 11.89 19.14 17.77
CA ALA A 213 12.58 18.48 18.89
C ALA A 213 11.64 18.32 20.09
N ASN A 214 10.85 19.35 20.41
CA ASN A 214 9.83 19.29 21.45
C ASN A 214 8.74 18.28 21.13
N PHE A 215 8.34 18.17 19.86
CA PHE A 215 7.42 17.13 19.41
C PHE A 215 7.99 15.71 19.63
N PHE A 216 9.24 15.46 19.24
CA PHE A 216 9.88 14.16 19.47
C PHE A 216 10.15 13.88 20.95
N ALA A 217 10.39 14.91 21.77
CA ALA A 217 10.53 14.76 23.21
C ALA A 217 9.20 14.37 23.88
N LEU A 218 8.08 14.89 23.37
CA LEU A 218 6.73 14.49 23.80
C LEU A 218 6.31 13.12 23.24
N ALA A 219 6.83 12.73 22.08
CA ALA A 219 6.47 11.49 21.40
C ALA A 219 6.78 10.28 22.28
N SER A 220 5.75 9.51 22.59
CA SER A 220 5.84 8.26 23.35
C SER A 220 5.71 7.04 22.43
N PHE A 221 5.57 5.87 23.01
CA PHE A 221 5.61 4.58 22.32
C PHE A 221 4.64 4.49 21.12
N GLY A 222 3.44 5.05 21.20
CA GLY A 222 2.44 5.03 20.12
C GLY A 222 2.89 5.74 18.85
N VAL A 223 3.62 6.86 18.98
CA VAL A 223 4.23 7.56 17.84
C VAL A 223 5.31 6.68 17.21
N TRP A 224 6.25 6.21 18.02
CA TRP A 224 7.39 5.41 17.56
C TRP A 224 6.99 4.03 17.04
N LEU A 225 5.83 3.51 17.46
CA LEU A 225 5.25 2.28 16.94
C LEU A 225 4.53 2.52 15.61
N SER A 226 3.70 3.57 15.53
CA SER A 226 2.83 3.79 14.36
C SER A 226 3.62 4.19 13.11
N LEU A 227 4.58 5.11 13.22
CA LEU A 227 5.35 5.59 12.08
C LEU A 227 6.07 4.47 11.29
N PRO A 228 6.91 3.61 11.90
CA PRO A 228 7.57 2.54 11.16
C PRO A 228 6.58 1.50 10.61
N CYS A 229 5.49 1.20 11.33
CA CYS A 229 4.48 0.27 10.82
C CYS A 229 3.77 0.81 9.58
N VAL A 230 3.44 2.11 9.55
CA VAL A 230 2.90 2.77 8.34
C VAL A 230 3.90 2.68 7.19
N ILE A 231 5.18 3.00 7.44
CA ILE A 231 6.23 2.94 6.41
C ILE A 231 6.37 1.53 5.85
N ILE A 232 6.48 0.50 6.70
CA ILE A 232 6.60 -0.90 6.27
C ILE A 232 5.37 -1.31 5.43
N ASN A 233 4.17 -0.95 5.89
CA ASN A 233 2.95 -1.22 5.12
C ASN A 233 2.96 -0.50 3.76
N CYS A 234 3.47 0.73 3.68
CA CYS A 234 3.61 1.46 2.43
C CYS A 234 4.61 0.83 1.47
N VAL A 235 5.78 0.39 1.95
CA VAL A 235 6.76 -0.33 1.13
C VAL A 235 6.18 -1.65 0.60
N LYS A 236 5.41 -2.36 1.43
CA LYS A 236 4.76 -3.61 0.98
C LYS A 236 3.69 -3.42 -0.08
N ILE A 237 3.17 -2.21 -0.29
CA ILE A 237 2.27 -1.89 -1.41
C ILE A 237 3.01 -1.88 -2.74
N SER A 238 4.26 -1.41 -2.78
CA SER A 238 5.03 -1.38 -4.04
C SER A 238 5.46 -2.77 -4.51
N ASP A 239 5.51 -3.73 -3.59
CA ASP A 239 5.82 -5.14 -3.88
C ASP A 239 4.60 -5.91 -4.45
N LEU A 240 3.38 -5.35 -4.33
CA LEU A 240 2.09 -5.93 -4.77
C LEU A 240 1.60 -5.32 -6.09
#